data_AF-A0A7X7V6S6-F1
#
_entry.id   AF-A0A7X7V6S6-F1
#
_cell.length_a   1.000
_cell.length_b   1.000
_cell.length_c   1.000
_cell.angle_alpha   90.00
_cell.angle_beta   90.00
_cell.angle_gamma   90.00
#
_symmetry.space_group_name_H-M   'P 1'
#
loop_
_entity.id
_entity.type
_entity.pdbx_description
1 polymer ?
#
loop_
_entity_poly.entity_id
_entity_poly.type
_entity_poly.pdbx_seq_one_letter_code
_entity_poly.pdbx_strand_id
1 'polypeptide(L)' 'DKARNVASTGAEYLVAGDNLCLLNIGGVLHRTNAGITPIHIAEILAHTEGDE' A
#
# COMPACT_ATOMS: atom_id res chain seq x y z
N ASP A 1 -13.89 7.39 -4.38
CA ASP A 1 -12.99 7.60 -3.22
C ASP A 1 -11.81 6.62 -3.36
N LYS A 2 -10.57 7.04 -3.11
CA LYS A 2 -9.38 6.22 -3.43
C LYS A 2 -9.35 4.94 -2.61
N ALA A 3 -9.62 5.01 -1.32
CA ALA A 3 -9.57 3.83 -0.44
C ALA A 3 -10.68 2.82 -0.80
N ARG A 4 -11.92 3.28 -1.06
CA ARG A 4 -12.99 2.40 -1.53
C ARG A 4 -12.65 1.71 -2.86
N ASN A 5 -12.07 2.45 -3.80
CA ASN A 5 -11.68 1.86 -5.08
C ASN A 5 -10.60 0.79 -4.89
N VAL A 6 -9.59 1.05 -4.04
CA VAL A 6 -8.57 0.04 -3.70
C VAL A 6 -9.20 -1.18 -3.03
N ALA A 7 -10.08 -1.01 -2.03
CA ALA A 7 -10.75 -2.12 -1.38
C ALA A 7 -11.59 -2.97 -2.35
N SER A 8 -12.19 -2.34 -3.37
CA SER A 8 -13.02 -3.03 -4.36
C SER A 8 -12.24 -3.93 -5.33
N THR A 9 -10.90 -3.80 -5.40
CA THR A 9 -10.10 -4.64 -6.29
C THR A 9 -9.86 -6.04 -5.74
N GLY A 10 -10.04 -6.25 -4.43
CA GLY A 10 -9.65 -7.49 -3.75
C GLY A 10 -8.14 -7.70 -3.65
N ALA A 11 -7.34 -6.65 -3.88
CA ALA A 11 -5.89 -6.73 -3.76
C ALA A 11 -5.46 -6.90 -2.30
N GLU A 12 -4.44 -7.73 -2.08
CA GLU A 12 -3.83 -7.95 -0.76
C GLU A 12 -2.82 -6.84 -0.40
N TYR A 13 -2.25 -6.18 -1.40
CA TYR A 13 -1.22 -5.15 -1.24
C TYR A 13 -1.58 -3.85 -1.98
N LEU A 14 -1.28 -2.72 -1.35
CA LEU A 14 -1.32 -1.38 -1.95
C LEU A 14 0.10 -0.83 -2.02
N VAL A 15 0.62 -0.64 -3.23
CA VAL A 15 1.95 -0.04 -3.43
C VAL A 15 1.81 1.43 -3.83
N ALA A 16 2.58 2.31 -3.19
CA ALA A 16 2.70 3.70 -3.61
C ALA A 16 4.13 4.22 -3.43
N GLY A 17 4.48 5.26 -4.20
CA GLY A 17 5.80 5.91 -4.13
C GLY A 17 5.85 7.18 -3.27
N ASP A 18 4.74 7.54 -2.63
CA ASP A 18 4.65 8.72 -1.78
C ASP A 18 4.06 8.33 -0.42
N ASN A 19 4.76 8.71 0.66
CA ASN A 19 4.39 8.31 2.00
C ASN A 19 3.07 8.98 2.46
N LEU A 20 2.78 10.19 1.99
CA LEU A 20 1.52 10.86 2.31
C LEU A 20 0.33 10.18 1.63
N CYS A 21 0.53 9.63 0.42
CA CYS A 21 -0.46 8.78 -0.24
C CYS A 21 -0.73 7.51 0.56
N LEU A 22 0.31 6.83 1.06
CA LEU A 22 0.17 5.66 1.92
C LEU A 22 -0.54 5.99 3.23
N LEU A 23 -0.15 7.07 3.91
CA LEU A 23 -0.79 7.50 5.15
C LEU A 23 -2.28 7.81 4.96
N ASN A 24 -2.63 8.52 3.88
CA ASN A 24 -4.02 8.88 3.61
C ASN A 24 -4.86 7.66 3.22
N ILE A 25 -4.43 6.88 2.21
CA ILE A 25 -5.21 5.74 1.69
C ILE A 25 -5.12 4.55 2.65
N GLY A 26 -3.91 4.16 3.01
CA GLY A 26 -3.63 3.08 3.96
C GLY A 26 -4.24 3.34 5.33
N GLY A 27 -4.26 4.59 5.81
CA GLY A 27 -4.93 4.95 7.06
C GLY A 27 -6.44 4.70 7.03
N VAL A 28 -7.12 4.98 5.91
CA VAL A 28 -8.54 4.66 5.74
C VAL A 28 -8.77 3.14 5.64
N LEU A 29 -7.93 2.44 4.87
CA LEU A 29 -8.01 0.98 4.71
C LEU A 29 -7.80 0.25 6.05
N HIS A 30 -6.86 0.73 6.87
CA HIS A 30 -6.60 0.18 8.20
C HIS A 30 -7.80 0.39 9.14
N ARG A 31 -8.36 1.62 9.20
CA ARG A 31 -9.53 1.91 10.05
C ARG A 31 -10.79 1.13 9.64
N THR A 32 -10.88 0.72 8.39
CA THR A 32 -12.00 -0.07 7.86
C THR A 32 -11.72 -1.58 7.87
N ASN A 33 -10.57 -1.98 8.41
CA ASN A 33 -10.12 -3.37 8.50
C ASN A 33 -10.17 -4.10 7.15
N ALA A 34 -9.78 -3.41 6.08
CA ALA A 34 -9.91 -3.87 4.71
C ALA A 34 -9.00 -5.06 4.34
N GLY A 35 -8.08 -5.47 5.22
CA GLY A 35 -7.16 -6.59 4.96
C GLY A 35 -6.09 -6.30 3.90
N ILE A 36 -5.82 -5.02 3.61
CA ILE A 36 -4.86 -4.60 2.58
C ILE A 36 -3.60 -4.04 3.24
N THR A 37 -2.43 -4.54 2.83
CA THR A 37 -1.13 -4.13 3.37
C THR A 37 -0.50 -3.03 2.51
N PRO A 38 -0.30 -1.81 3.04
CA PRO A 38 0.39 -0.74 2.32
C PRO A 38 1.91 -0.99 2.28
N ILE A 39 2.54 -0.76 1.12
CA ILE A 39 3.99 -0.91 0.91
C ILE A 39 4.53 0.30 0.14
N HIS A 40 5.69 0.83 0.55
CA HIS A 40 6.37 1.86 -0.22
C HIS A 40 7.21 1.25 -1.35
N ILE A 41 7.19 1.83 -2.55
CA ILE A 41 7.93 1.27 -3.70
C ILE A 41 9.44 1.10 -3.42
N ALA A 42 10.03 2.00 -2.63
CA ALA A 42 11.43 1.91 -2.23
C ALA A 42 11.74 0.66 -1.38
N GLU A 43 10.79 0.16 -0.59
CA GLU A 43 10.97 -1.09 0.17
C GLU A 43 11.08 -2.28 -0.76
N ILE A 44 10.26 -2.32 -1.82
CA ILE A 44 10.30 -3.36 -2.86
C ILE A 44 11.64 -3.34 -3.60
N LEU A 45 12.08 -2.14 -4.02
CA LEU A 45 13.35 -1.98 -4.75
C LEU A 45 14.55 -2.35 -3.87
N ALA A 46 14.55 -1.97 -2.59
CA ALA A 46 15.60 -2.34 -1.65
C ALA A 46 15.70 -3.88 -1.45
N HIS A 47 14.60 -4.61 -1.59
CA HIS A 47 14.60 -6.09 -1.56
C HIS A 47 14.92 -6.72 -2.91
N THR A 48 15.12 -5.93 -3.96
CA THR A 48 15.57 -6.39 -5.30
C THR A 48 17.08 -6.22 -5.47
N GLU A 49 17.69 -5.27 -4.75
CA GLU A 49 19.13 -4.95 -4.82
C GLU A 49 19.99 -5.78 -3.84
N GLY A 50 19.46 -6.90 -3.34
CA GLY A 50 20.03 -7.70 -2.23
C GLY A 50 20.53 -9.10 -2.58
N ASP A 51 21.02 -9.33 -3.80
CA ASP A 51 21.66 -10.59 -4.25
C ASP A 51 23.12 -10.35 -4.74
N GLU A 52 23.91 -9.57 -3.98
CA GLU A 52 25.39 -9.52 -4.13
C GLU A 52 26.11 -10.32 -3.04
#